data_AF-A0A382T119-F1
#
_entry.id   AF-A0A382T119-F1
#
_cell.length_a   1.000
_cell.length_b   1.000
_cell.length_c   1.000
_cell.angle_alpha   90.00
_cell.angle_beta   90.00
_cell.angle_gamma   90.00
#
_symmetry.space_group_name_H-M   'P 1'
#
loop_
_entity.id
_entity.type
_entity.pdbx_description
1 polymer ?
#
loop_
_entity_poly.entity_id
_entity_poly.type
_entity_poly.pdbx_seq_one_letter_code
_entity_poly.pdbx_strand_id
1 'polypeptide(L)'
;MIKITDTHQHLWDLERLNLPWLDNVPALKKSHLSADYLKAAEGTGIYRTVYMEVDAHAEHKQKEIEDMTLLCKSDEEIMQGMVISGNPGDSGFSEFLEFNSGNHYIKGVRQVLHTPEQPPKYCLSTEFIQGIRELGKRGLLFDICIRPAELQDAVELC
;
A
#
# COMPACT_ATOMS: atom_id res chain seq x y z
N MET A 1 27.38 -2.06 -12.04
CA MET A 1 26.35 -1.34 -11.28
C MET A 1 25.62 -2.37 -10.43
N ILE A 2 25.42 -2.11 -9.14
CA ILE A 2 24.70 -3.03 -8.25
C ILE A 2 23.23 -3.03 -8.65
N LYS A 3 22.61 -4.21 -8.67
CA LYS A 3 21.17 -4.36 -8.92
C LYS A 3 20.41 -4.04 -7.63
N ILE A 4 19.64 -2.96 -7.62
CA ILE A 4 18.88 -2.49 -6.44
C ILE A 4 17.40 -2.75 -6.64
N THR A 5 16.73 -3.23 -5.59
CA THR A 5 15.28 -3.28 -5.52
C THR A 5 14.79 -2.16 -4.61
N ASP A 6 13.98 -1.26 -5.15
CA ASP A 6 13.28 -0.26 -4.35
C ASP A 6 12.03 -0.91 -3.75
N THR A 7 12.05 -1.17 -2.45
CA THR A 7 10.99 -1.92 -1.78
C THR A 7 9.82 -1.04 -1.35
N HIS A 8 9.84 0.27 -1.60
CA HIS A 8 8.82 1.19 -1.12
C HIS A 8 8.61 2.36 -2.08
N GLN A 9 7.86 2.11 -3.16
CA GLN A 9 7.54 3.10 -4.18
C GLN A 9 6.06 3.48 -4.11
N HIS A 10 5.76 4.78 -4.24
CA HIS A 10 4.41 5.27 -4.47
C HIS A 10 4.29 5.87 -5.88
N LEU A 11 3.16 5.61 -6.54
CA LEU A 11 2.75 6.18 -7.81
C LEU A 11 1.26 6.51 -7.73
N TRP A 12 0.84 7.60 -8.36
CA TRP A 12 -0.57 7.96 -8.43
C TRP A 12 -0.88 8.86 -9.61
N ASP A 13 -2.10 8.73 -10.11
CA ASP A 13 -2.66 9.57 -11.15
C ASP A 13 -3.90 10.32 -10.63
N LEU A 14 -3.80 11.64 -10.50
CA LEU A 14 -4.89 12.49 -10.00
C LEU A 14 -6.05 12.66 -10.98
N GLU A 15 -5.90 12.24 -12.25
CA GLU A 15 -7.04 12.13 -13.16
C GLU A 15 -7.90 10.89 -12.85
N ARG A 16 -7.35 9.93 -12.11
CA ARG A 16 -7.98 8.63 -11.83
C ARG A 16 -8.33 8.44 -10.36
N LEU A 17 -7.49 8.92 -9.46
CA LEU A 17 -7.59 8.74 -8.02
C LEU A 17 -7.89 10.08 -7.33
N ASN A 18 -8.62 9.99 -6.22
CA ASN A 18 -8.88 11.10 -5.33
C ASN A 18 -8.07 10.84 -4.06
N LEU A 19 -7.14 11.74 -3.74
CA LEU A 19 -6.23 11.63 -2.60
C LEU A 19 -6.42 12.85 -1.69
N PRO A 20 -7.41 12.85 -0.77
CA PRO A 20 -7.75 14.02 0.02
C PRO A 20 -6.59 14.57 0.86
N TRP A 21 -5.68 13.69 1.30
CA TRP A 21 -4.51 14.09 2.10
C TRP A 21 -3.55 15.04 1.37
N LEU A 22 -3.58 15.10 0.03
CA LEU A 22 -2.76 16.02 -0.77
C LEU A 22 -3.14 17.50 -0.57
N ASP A 23 -4.34 17.80 -0.09
CA ASP A 23 -4.75 19.18 0.24
C ASP A 23 -3.84 19.80 1.32
N ASN A 24 -3.26 18.96 2.18
CA ASN A 24 -2.35 19.37 3.23
C ASN A 24 -0.88 19.37 2.79
N VAL A 25 -0.57 18.88 1.58
CA VAL A 25 0.81 18.77 1.06
C VAL A 25 0.91 19.28 -0.38
N PRO A 26 0.77 20.61 -0.62
CA PRO A 26 0.68 21.17 -1.97
C PRO A 26 1.84 20.81 -2.90
N ALA A 27 3.04 20.60 -2.34
CA ALA A 27 4.23 20.22 -3.12
C ALA A 27 4.08 18.86 -3.85
N LEU A 28 3.22 17.97 -3.34
CA LEU A 28 2.94 16.65 -3.91
C LEU A 28 1.62 16.61 -4.71
N LYS A 29 0.88 17.72 -4.78
CA LYS A 29 -0.46 17.80 -5.38
C LYS A 29 -0.43 17.85 -6.91
N LYS A 30 0.15 16.81 -7.52
CA LYS A 30 0.22 16.53 -8.96
C LYS A 30 0.31 15.01 -9.16
N SER A 31 0.11 14.52 -10.38
CA SER A 31 0.34 13.10 -10.69
C SER A 31 1.83 12.75 -10.61
N HIS A 32 2.11 11.53 -10.18
CA HIS A 32 3.42 10.90 -10.13
C HIS A 32 3.31 9.53 -10.81
N LEU A 33 3.62 9.49 -12.11
CA LEU A 33 3.39 8.33 -12.96
C LEU A 33 4.62 7.44 -13.08
N SER A 34 4.46 6.22 -13.61
CA SER A 34 5.58 5.29 -13.84
C SER A 34 6.72 5.93 -14.63
N ALA A 35 6.39 6.68 -15.69
CA ALA A 35 7.38 7.37 -16.52
C ALA A 35 8.20 8.42 -15.73
N ASP A 36 7.57 9.13 -14.78
CA ASP A 36 8.28 10.08 -13.93
C ASP A 36 9.28 9.37 -13.02
N TYR A 37 8.88 8.22 -12.47
CA TYR A 37 9.75 7.42 -11.62
C TYR A 37 10.93 6.82 -12.40
N LEU A 38 10.69 6.22 -13.56
CA LEU A 38 11.75 5.63 -14.38
C LEU A 38 12.83 6.65 -14.71
N LYS A 39 12.41 7.87 -15.09
CA LYS A 39 13.31 8.99 -15.33
C LYS A 39 14.10 9.38 -14.08
N ALA A 40 13.45 9.40 -12.91
CA ALA A 40 14.13 9.67 -11.64
C ALA A 40 15.09 8.55 -11.22
N ALA A 41 14.82 7.31 -11.62
CA ALA A 41 15.62 6.13 -11.30
C ALA A 41 16.82 5.92 -12.26
N GLU A 42 16.92 6.68 -13.35
CA GLU A 42 18.02 6.57 -14.30
C GLU A 42 19.39 6.66 -13.62
N GLY A 43 20.27 5.70 -13.89
CA GLY A 43 21.63 5.65 -13.36
C GLY A 43 21.76 5.26 -11.88
N THR A 44 20.66 5.07 -11.15
CA THR A 44 20.68 4.66 -9.72
C THR A 44 21.02 3.18 -9.53
N GLY A 45 20.74 2.34 -10.53
CA GLY A 45 20.85 0.87 -10.43
C GLY A 45 19.58 0.18 -9.94
N ILE A 46 18.51 0.92 -9.68
CA ILE A 46 17.17 0.36 -9.43
C ILE A 46 16.71 -0.37 -10.69
N TYR A 47 16.41 -1.66 -10.54
CA TYR A 47 15.93 -2.51 -11.64
C TYR A 47 14.60 -3.20 -11.32
N ARG A 48 14.13 -3.09 -10.07
CA ARG A 48 12.87 -3.67 -9.58
C ARG A 48 12.27 -2.77 -8.51
N THR A 49 10.95 -2.75 -8.44
CA THR A 49 10.22 -2.03 -7.39
C THR A 49 9.14 -2.87 -6.73
N VAL A 50 8.72 -2.45 -5.54
CA VAL A 50 7.48 -2.87 -4.88
C VAL A 50 6.63 -1.63 -4.65
N TYR A 51 5.38 -1.68 -5.13
CA TYR A 51 4.44 -0.59 -4.97
C TYR A 51 3.77 -0.61 -3.59
N MET A 52 3.52 0.56 -3.03
CA MET A 52 2.81 0.76 -1.78
C MET A 52 1.61 1.68 -2.03
N GLU A 53 0.45 1.28 -1.50
CA GLU A 53 -0.77 2.06 -1.57
C GLU A 53 -0.62 3.52 -1.10
N VAL A 54 -1.46 4.39 -1.63
CA VAL A 54 -1.36 5.85 -1.47
C VAL A 54 -2.48 6.43 -0.59
N ASP A 55 -3.16 5.62 0.22
CA ASP A 55 -4.31 6.02 1.04
C ASP A 55 -5.36 6.78 0.21
N ALA A 56 -5.75 6.18 -0.92
CA ALA A 56 -6.78 6.73 -1.77
C ALA A 56 -8.13 6.80 -1.05
N HIS A 57 -8.98 7.73 -1.48
CA HIS A 57 -10.36 7.80 -1.02
C HIS A 57 -11.02 6.43 -1.10
N ALA A 58 -11.88 6.10 -0.12
CA ALA A 58 -12.41 4.74 0.05
C ALA A 58 -13.02 4.14 -1.23
N GLU A 59 -13.76 4.96 -2.00
CA GLU A 59 -14.38 4.55 -3.27
C GLU A 59 -13.37 4.23 -4.39
N HIS A 60 -12.11 4.65 -4.26
CA HIS A 60 -11.07 4.50 -5.27
C HIS A 60 -10.03 3.43 -4.91
N LYS A 61 -10.09 2.80 -3.72
CA LYS A 61 -9.12 1.78 -3.30
C LYS A 61 -9.07 0.58 -4.25
N GLN A 62 -10.21 0.09 -4.72
CA GLN A 62 -10.23 -1.01 -5.69
C GLN A 62 -9.69 -0.58 -7.06
N LYS A 63 -9.99 0.64 -7.49
CA LYS A 63 -9.48 1.22 -8.74
C LYS A 63 -7.96 1.36 -8.72
N GLU A 64 -7.39 1.77 -7.59
CA GLU A 64 -5.94 1.82 -7.37
C GLU A 64 -5.29 0.43 -7.59
N ILE A 65 -5.88 -0.63 -7.00
CA ILE A 65 -5.41 -2.01 -7.19
C ILE A 65 -5.45 -2.41 -8.66
N GLU A 66 -6.55 -2.11 -9.36
CA GLU A 66 -6.73 -2.41 -10.79
C GLU A 66 -5.70 -1.68 -11.65
N ASP A 67 -5.49 -0.38 -11.42
CA ASP A 67 -4.52 0.44 -12.14
C ASP A 67 -3.08 -0.06 -11.92
N MET A 68 -2.71 -0.38 -10.67
CA MET A 68 -1.36 -0.89 -10.36
C MET A 68 -1.14 -2.32 -10.87
N THR A 69 -2.20 -3.12 -10.96
CA THR A 69 -2.14 -4.44 -11.61
C THR A 69 -1.74 -4.33 -13.08
N LEU A 70 -2.21 -3.29 -13.78
CA LEU A 70 -1.80 -3.04 -15.18
C LEU A 70 -0.32 -2.69 -15.26
N LEU A 71 0.20 -1.90 -14.31
CA LEU A 71 1.64 -1.57 -14.25
C LEU A 71 2.50 -2.80 -13.94
N CYS A 72 2.07 -3.67 -13.02
CA CYS A 72 2.76 -4.94 -12.74
C CYS A 72 2.82 -5.87 -13.96
N LYS A 73 1.83 -5.79 -14.87
CA LYS A 73 1.77 -6.58 -16.12
C LYS A 73 2.49 -5.93 -17.29
N SER A 74 3.07 -4.75 -17.12
CA SER A 74 3.70 -4.02 -18.21
C SER A 74 4.98 -4.71 -18.69
N ASP A 75 5.33 -4.51 -19.97
CA ASP A 75 6.50 -5.12 -20.62
C ASP A 75 7.85 -4.65 -20.00
N GLU A 76 7.83 -3.59 -19.20
CA GLU A 76 9.01 -3.14 -18.46
C GLU A 76 9.39 -4.08 -17.32
N GLU A 77 8.42 -4.87 -16.82
CA GLU A 77 8.58 -5.85 -15.74
C GLU A 77 9.37 -5.32 -14.53
N ILE A 78 9.29 -4.01 -14.23
CA ILE A 78 10.04 -3.39 -13.13
C ILE A 78 9.31 -3.60 -11.79
N MET A 79 8.00 -3.39 -11.75
CA MET A 79 7.18 -3.53 -10.55
C MET A 79 6.85 -5.01 -10.29
N GLN A 80 7.43 -5.59 -9.24
CA GLN A 80 7.33 -7.04 -8.98
C GLN A 80 6.13 -7.43 -8.12
N GLY A 81 5.45 -6.45 -7.54
CA GLY A 81 4.30 -6.66 -6.68
C GLY A 81 3.89 -5.38 -5.97
N MET A 82 2.83 -5.51 -5.19
CA MET A 82 2.20 -4.39 -4.51
C MET A 82 1.71 -4.76 -3.11
N VAL A 83 1.76 -3.79 -2.22
CA VAL A 83 1.07 -3.78 -0.93
C VAL A 83 -0.12 -2.84 -1.06
N ILE A 84 -1.32 -3.38 -0.95
CA ILE A 84 -2.57 -2.67 -1.28
C ILE A 84 -3.23 -2.07 -0.03
N SER A 85 -4.11 -1.09 -0.23
CA SER A 85 -4.88 -0.51 0.87
C SER A 85 -5.92 -1.52 1.37
N GLY A 86 -6.04 -1.67 2.68
CA GLY A 86 -7.05 -2.51 3.30
C GLY A 86 -7.09 -2.32 4.81
N ASN A 87 -8.25 -2.54 5.42
CA ASN A 87 -8.44 -2.36 6.85
C ASN A 87 -8.68 -3.71 7.55
N PRO A 88 -7.69 -4.25 8.27
CA PRO A 88 -7.85 -5.50 9.02
C PRO A 88 -8.97 -5.49 10.06
N GLY A 89 -9.38 -4.31 10.55
CA GLY A 89 -10.44 -4.16 11.53
C GLY A 89 -11.86 -4.11 10.94
N ASP A 90 -12.02 -4.06 9.62
CA ASP A 90 -13.34 -4.00 8.98
C ASP A 90 -13.99 -5.38 8.87
N SER A 91 -15.29 -5.45 9.10
CA SER A 91 -16.06 -6.70 8.99
C SER A 91 -16.07 -7.30 7.58
N GLY A 92 -15.86 -6.48 6.54
CA GLY A 92 -15.77 -6.90 5.14
C GLY A 92 -14.35 -7.24 4.67
N PHE A 93 -13.36 -7.26 5.57
CA PHE A 93 -11.96 -7.43 5.18
C PHE A 93 -11.68 -8.80 4.54
N SER A 94 -12.28 -9.87 5.06
CA SER A 94 -12.11 -11.22 4.52
C SER A 94 -12.68 -11.32 3.09
N GLU A 95 -13.85 -10.75 2.86
CA GLU A 95 -14.50 -10.69 1.54
C GLU A 95 -13.66 -9.87 0.56
N PHE A 96 -13.08 -8.76 1.02
CA PHE A 96 -12.18 -7.94 0.22
C PHE A 96 -10.91 -8.69 -0.21
N LEU A 97 -10.29 -9.45 0.71
CA LEU A 97 -9.14 -10.31 0.39
C LEU A 97 -9.52 -11.42 -0.58
N GLU A 98 -10.72 -12.00 -0.42
CA GLU A 98 -11.21 -13.04 -1.31
C GLU A 98 -11.47 -12.52 -2.73
N PHE A 99 -12.09 -11.36 -2.84
CA PHE A 99 -12.33 -10.68 -4.12
C PHE A 99 -11.03 -10.45 -4.91
N ASN A 100 -9.94 -10.14 -4.21
CA ASN A 100 -8.64 -9.86 -4.82
C ASN A 100 -7.69 -11.07 -4.89
N SER A 101 -8.11 -12.26 -4.45
CA SER A 101 -7.25 -13.45 -4.29
C SER A 101 -6.63 -13.96 -5.61
N GLY A 102 -7.28 -13.71 -6.74
CA GLY A 102 -6.78 -14.07 -8.08
C GLY A 102 -5.59 -13.22 -8.56
N ASN A 103 -5.27 -12.12 -7.86
CA ASN A 103 -4.21 -11.20 -8.26
C ASN A 103 -2.90 -11.50 -7.53
N HIS A 104 -2.06 -12.32 -8.16
CA HIS A 104 -0.79 -12.79 -7.61
C HIS A 104 0.27 -11.69 -7.38
N TYR A 105 0.08 -10.47 -7.90
CA TYR A 105 0.96 -9.33 -7.64
C TYR A 105 0.77 -8.74 -6.24
N ILE A 106 -0.38 -8.97 -5.60
CA ILE A 106 -0.63 -8.54 -4.23
C ILE A 106 0.23 -9.38 -3.30
N LYS A 107 1.14 -8.72 -2.58
CA LYS A 107 2.04 -9.35 -1.60
C LYS A 107 1.65 -9.06 -0.16
N GLY A 108 0.77 -8.09 0.05
CA GLY A 108 0.32 -7.72 1.38
C GLY A 108 -0.69 -6.59 1.38
N VAL A 109 -1.06 -6.19 2.57
CA VAL A 109 -1.97 -5.07 2.85
C VAL A 109 -1.27 -4.05 3.72
N ARG A 110 -1.63 -2.77 3.55
CA ARG A 110 -1.22 -1.66 4.41
C ARG A 110 -2.45 -0.85 4.82
N GLN A 111 -2.40 -0.34 6.03
CA GLN A 111 -3.29 0.71 6.51
C GLN A 111 -2.44 1.83 7.13
N VAL A 112 -2.72 3.07 6.78
CA VAL A 112 -2.11 4.23 7.43
C VAL A 112 -2.77 4.42 8.80
N LEU A 113 -2.05 4.10 9.88
CA LEU A 113 -2.54 4.19 11.26
C LEU A 113 -2.14 5.49 11.96
N HIS A 114 -1.27 6.30 11.34
CA HIS A 114 -0.80 7.54 11.94
C HIS A 114 -1.69 8.76 11.69
N THR A 115 -2.91 8.57 11.18
CA THR A 115 -3.87 9.65 10.89
C THR A 115 -4.52 10.18 12.18
N PRO A 116 -4.88 11.46 12.30
CA PRO A 116 -5.52 12.01 13.50
C PRO A 116 -6.79 11.25 13.95
N GLU A 117 -7.51 10.65 13.01
CA GLU A 117 -8.77 9.93 13.23
C GLU A 117 -8.57 8.57 13.91
N GLN A 118 -7.37 7.99 13.77
CA GLN A 118 -7.08 6.66 14.31
C GLN A 118 -6.72 6.73 15.81
N PRO A 119 -7.51 6.14 16.73
CA PRO A 119 -7.14 6.13 18.14
C PRO A 119 -5.88 5.30 18.42
N PRO A 120 -5.11 5.65 19.47
CA PRO A 120 -4.03 4.80 19.98
C PRO A 120 -4.51 3.38 20.27
N LYS A 121 -3.64 2.38 20.15
CA LYS A 121 -3.95 0.95 20.33
C LYS A 121 -4.97 0.37 19.36
N TYR A 122 -5.38 1.07 18.31
CA TYR A 122 -6.33 0.51 17.35
C TYR A 122 -5.88 -0.82 16.73
N CYS A 123 -4.58 -0.94 16.40
CA CYS A 123 -4.04 -2.18 15.86
C CYS A 123 -4.09 -3.36 16.84
N LEU A 124 -4.36 -3.10 18.13
CA LEU A 124 -4.56 -4.11 19.17
C LEU A 124 -6.04 -4.43 19.41
N SER A 125 -6.96 -3.83 18.65
CA SER A 125 -8.37 -4.23 18.72
C SER A 125 -8.55 -5.69 18.30
N THR A 126 -9.58 -6.33 18.85
CA THR A 126 -9.86 -7.74 18.60
C THR A 126 -10.05 -8.01 17.11
N GLU A 127 -10.78 -7.12 16.44
CA GLU A 127 -11.11 -7.19 15.01
C GLU A 127 -9.84 -7.04 14.17
N PHE A 128 -8.99 -6.06 14.48
CA PHE A 128 -7.75 -5.85 13.75
C PHE A 128 -6.80 -7.04 13.87
N ILE A 129 -6.60 -7.57 15.09
CA ILE A 129 -5.78 -8.77 15.32
C ILE A 129 -6.32 -9.98 14.53
N GLN A 130 -7.64 -10.13 14.45
CA GLN A 130 -8.26 -11.19 13.64
C GLN A 130 -7.97 -11.00 12.15
N GLY A 131 -8.05 -9.78 11.63
CA GLY A 131 -7.68 -9.46 10.25
C GLY A 131 -6.19 -9.73 9.95
N ILE A 132 -5.28 -9.38 10.86
CA ILE A 132 -3.85 -9.69 10.72
C ILE A 132 -3.61 -11.20 10.67
N ARG A 133 -4.28 -11.97 11.54
CA ARG A 133 -4.21 -13.44 11.49
C ARG A 133 -4.75 -14.00 10.18
N GLU A 134 -5.78 -13.39 9.61
CA GLU A 134 -6.34 -13.79 8.31
C GLU A 134 -5.35 -13.54 7.16
N LEU A 135 -4.65 -12.40 7.15
CA LEU A 135 -3.54 -12.16 6.23
C LEU A 135 -2.46 -13.25 6.35
N GLY A 136 -2.08 -13.59 7.58
CA GLY A 136 -1.09 -14.64 7.86
C GLY A 136 -1.49 -16.01 7.31
N LYS A 137 -2.76 -16.42 7.46
CA LYS A 137 -3.26 -17.68 6.87
C LYS A 137 -3.17 -17.71 5.34
N ARG A 138 -3.31 -16.55 4.71
CA ARG A 138 -3.24 -16.38 3.25
C ARG A 138 -1.80 -16.17 2.75
N GLY A 139 -0.81 -16.13 3.65
CA GLY A 139 0.58 -15.86 3.30
C GLY A 139 0.84 -14.43 2.83
N LEU A 140 -0.05 -13.49 3.18
CA LEU A 140 0.07 -12.07 2.85
C LEU A 140 0.77 -11.31 3.98
N LEU A 141 1.56 -10.32 3.60
CA LEU A 141 2.23 -9.42 4.53
C LEU A 141 1.25 -8.36 5.05
N PHE A 142 1.58 -7.79 6.22
CA PHE A 142 1.03 -6.52 6.66
C PHE A 142 2.17 -5.50 6.79
N ASP A 143 2.09 -4.39 6.05
CA ASP A 143 3.04 -3.28 6.18
C ASP A 143 2.51 -2.29 7.22
N ILE A 144 3.23 -2.19 8.34
CA ILE A 144 2.79 -1.38 9.48
C ILE A 144 3.22 0.09 9.31
N CYS A 145 2.24 0.99 9.27
CA CYS A 145 2.48 2.43 9.17
C CYS A 145 1.85 3.17 10.34
N ILE A 146 2.63 3.40 11.40
CA ILE A 146 2.12 3.83 12.71
C ILE A 146 2.88 5.06 13.25
N ARG A 147 2.34 5.74 14.27
CA ARG A 147 3.02 6.89 14.90
C ARG A 147 4.23 6.40 15.71
N PRO A 148 5.28 7.22 15.88
CA PRO A 148 6.42 6.87 16.73
C PRO A 148 6.03 6.53 18.18
N ALA A 149 5.02 7.20 18.74
CA ALA A 149 4.56 6.97 20.10
C ALA A 149 3.81 5.63 20.30
N GLU A 150 3.42 4.98 19.20
CA GLU A 150 2.61 3.76 19.18
C GLU A 150 3.46 2.53 18.75
N LEU A 151 4.79 2.67 18.63
CA LEU A 151 5.68 1.56 18.27
C LEU A 151 5.56 0.37 19.24
N GLN A 152 5.23 0.60 20.51
CA GLN A 152 5.01 -0.49 21.46
C GLN A 152 3.74 -1.31 21.13
N ASP A 153 2.71 -0.66 20.55
CA ASP A 153 1.51 -1.35 20.09
C ASP A 153 1.84 -2.27 18.91
N ALA A 154 2.71 -1.81 18.00
CA ALA A 154 3.23 -2.64 16.90
C ALA A 154 4.01 -3.87 17.40
N VAL A 155 4.82 -3.71 18.46
CA VAL A 155 5.56 -4.83 19.07
C VAL A 155 4.61 -5.85 19.71
N GLU A 156 3.52 -5.39 20.34
CA GLU A 156 2.52 -6.28 20.96
C GLU A 156 1.65 -7.01 19.93
N LEU A 157 1.45 -6.42 18.74
CA LEU A 157 0.73 -7.05 17.64
C LEU A 157 1.44 -8.27 17.04
N CYS A 158 2.79 -8.26 17.02
CA CYS A 158 3.64 -9.30 16.42
C CYS A 158 3.78 -10.55 17.29
#